data_AF-A0A3D4HZL3-F1
#
_entry.id   AF-A0A3D4HZL3-F1
#
_cell.length_a   1.000
_cell.length_b   1.000
_cell.length_c   1.000
_cell.angle_alpha   90.00
_cell.angle_beta   90.00
_cell.angle_gamma   90.00
#
_symmetry.space_group_name_H-M   'P 1'
#
loop_
_entity.id
_entity.type
_entity.pdbx_description
1 polymer ?
#
loop_
_entity_poly.entity_id
_entity_poly.type
_entity_poly.pdbx_seq_one_letter_code
_entity_poly.pdbx_strand_id
1 'polypeptide(L)'
;MNKLLQKGGLAVAVLATLVALMGLGIPSQFVDVHAPATGDRWRVGHTYAIEWLGVEVAGPYRIELQRQPRGKWEMITRSTYGYGTDDGWLAYDWRATGPVTRRAQIRITALDHPEVVGYSGIFTIYRDSHSAR
;
A
#
# COMPACT_ATOMS: atom_id res chain seq x y z
N MET A 1 7.90 -4.08 -26.77
CA MET A 1 6.88 -4.84 -26.01
C MET A 1 7.29 -4.76 -24.54
N ASN A 2 6.51 -4.03 -23.75
CA ASN A 2 6.91 -3.54 -22.43
C ASN A 2 7.11 -4.70 -21.45
N LYS A 3 8.34 -4.82 -20.92
CA LYS A 3 8.70 -5.79 -19.88
C LYS A 3 7.91 -5.63 -18.58
N LEU A 4 7.19 -4.51 -18.42
CA LEU A 4 6.27 -4.28 -17.29
C LEU A 4 5.00 -5.16 -17.31
N LEU A 5 4.57 -5.66 -18.47
CA LEU A 5 3.34 -6.49 -18.57
C LEU A 5 3.53 -7.93 -18.09
N GLN A 6 4.78 -8.37 -17.94
CA GLN A 6 5.07 -9.79 -17.77
C GLN A 6 5.23 -10.23 -16.31
N LYS A 7 5.31 -9.27 -15.36
CA LYS A 7 5.60 -9.57 -13.95
C LYS A 7 4.67 -8.86 -12.94
N GLY A 8 4.07 -7.71 -13.28
CA GLY A 8 3.03 -7.06 -12.46
C GLY A 8 1.62 -7.51 -12.86
N GLY A 9 1.25 -8.74 -12.48
CA GLY A 9 0.04 -9.43 -12.92
C GLY A 9 -1.27 -8.72 -12.51
N LEU A 10 -2.16 -8.55 -13.49
CA LEU A 10 -3.56 -8.09 -13.40
C LEU A 10 -3.79 -6.66 -12.85
N ALA A 11 -3.23 -6.24 -11.72
CA ALA A 11 -3.54 -4.94 -11.11
C ALA A 11 -3.05 -3.74 -11.95
N VAL A 12 -1.78 -3.77 -12.39
CA VAL A 12 -1.19 -2.75 -13.27
C VAL A 12 -1.91 -2.69 -14.62
N ALA A 13 -2.28 -3.86 -15.17
CA ALA A 13 -3.01 -3.93 -16.43
C ALA A 13 -4.42 -3.33 -16.30
N VAL A 14 -5.13 -3.63 -15.20
CA VAL A 14 -6.48 -3.09 -14.92
C VAL A 14 -6.43 -1.57 -14.76
N LEU A 15 -5.49 -1.04 -13.97
CA LEU A 15 -5.32 0.42 -13.79
C LEU A 15 -5.06 1.12 -15.13
N ALA A 16 -4.12 0.60 -15.94
CA ALA A 16 -3.80 1.16 -17.25
C ALA A 16 -5.01 1.13 -18.20
N THR A 17 -5.78 0.03 -18.22
CA THR A 17 -6.99 -0.06 -19.05
C THR A 17 -8.10 0.88 -18.60
N LEU A 18 -8.31 1.06 -17.29
CA LEU A 18 -9.34 1.97 -16.77
C LEU A 18 -9.04 3.43 -17.12
N VAL A 19 -7.79 3.86 -17.02
CA VAL A 19 -7.37 5.22 -17.41
C VAL A 19 -7.54 5.45 -18.91
N ALA A 20 -7.13 4.48 -19.74
CA ALA A 20 -7.26 4.58 -21.19
C ALA A 20 -8.74 4.63 -21.64
N LEU A 21 -9.63 3.89 -20.98
CA LEU A 21 -11.07 3.92 -21.24
C LEU A 21 -11.72 5.28 -20.91
N MET A 22 -11.11 6.06 -20.01
CA MET A 22 -11.57 7.41 -19.64
C MET A 22 -11.01 8.53 -20.52
N GLY A 23 -10.24 8.21 -21.58
CA GLY A 23 -9.60 9.21 -22.44
C GLY A 23 -8.49 9.99 -21.75
N LEU A 24 -8.08 9.57 -20.55
CA LEU A 24 -6.93 10.08 -19.84
C LEU A 24 -5.70 9.33 -20.38
N GLY A 25 -4.61 10.05 -20.65
CA GLY A 25 -3.32 9.38 -20.92
C GLY A 25 -2.93 8.52 -19.73
N ILE A 26 -2.28 7.37 -19.97
CA ILE A 26 -1.78 6.52 -18.87
C ILE A 26 -0.86 7.39 -18.00
N PRO A 27 -1.10 7.54 -16.68
CA PRO A 27 -0.19 8.28 -15.84
C PRO A 27 1.20 7.66 -15.96
N SER A 28 2.19 8.47 -16.31
CA SER A 28 3.57 8.00 -16.44
C SER A 28 4.14 7.55 -15.10
N GLN A 29 3.60 8.06 -13.99
CA GLN A 29 4.02 7.79 -12.62
C GLN A 29 2.85 7.30 -11.77
N PHE A 30 3.05 6.21 -11.03
CA PHE A 30 2.08 5.74 -10.04
C PHE A 30 2.72 4.90 -8.94
N VAL A 31 1.99 4.75 -7.83
CA VAL A 31 2.29 3.80 -6.76
C VAL A 31 1.12 2.83 -6.63
N ASP A 32 1.37 1.54 -6.80
CA ASP A 32 0.38 0.47 -6.62
C ASP A 32 0.68 -0.31 -5.34
N VAL A 33 -0.27 -0.33 -4.39
CA VAL A 33 -0.07 -0.95 -3.06
C VAL A 33 -0.70 -2.33 -3.07
N HIS A 34 0.14 -3.36 -3.00
CA HIS A 34 -0.26 -4.75 -3.08
C HIS A 34 -0.70 -5.32 -1.73
N ALA A 35 0.08 -5.05 -0.67
CA ALA A 35 -0.22 -5.48 0.68
C ALA A 35 -0.28 -4.29 1.64
N PRO A 36 -1.32 -4.18 2.50
CA PRO A 36 -2.41 -5.15 2.66
C PRO A 36 -3.44 -5.12 1.51
N ALA A 37 -3.91 -6.31 1.12
CA ALA A 37 -4.99 -6.47 0.17
C ALA A 37 -6.36 -6.35 0.85
N THR A 38 -7.43 -6.25 0.04
CA THR A 38 -8.78 -6.20 0.56
C THR A 38 -9.11 -7.52 1.29
N GLY A 39 -9.51 -7.42 2.55
CA GLY A 39 -9.88 -8.58 3.39
C GLY A 39 -8.76 -9.13 4.27
N ASP A 40 -7.53 -8.64 4.11
CA ASP A 40 -6.41 -9.03 4.97
C ASP A 40 -6.68 -8.75 6.46
N ARG A 41 -6.03 -9.54 7.32
CA ARG A 41 -6.22 -9.48 8.77
C ARG A 41 -4.88 -9.43 9.49
N TRP A 42 -4.55 -8.27 10.05
CA TRP A 42 -3.29 -8.04 10.74
C TRP A 42 -3.50 -7.96 12.25
N ARG A 43 -2.78 -8.80 12.98
CA ARG A 43 -2.85 -8.88 14.44
C ARG A 43 -1.99 -7.79 15.07
N VAL A 44 -2.56 -7.03 16.01
CA VAL A 44 -1.82 -6.05 16.80
C VAL A 44 -0.63 -6.73 17.49
N GLY A 45 0.54 -6.12 17.37
CA GLY A 45 1.80 -6.60 17.96
C GLY A 45 2.62 -7.50 17.06
N HIS A 46 2.10 -7.90 15.90
CA HIS A 46 2.83 -8.67 14.88
C HIS A 46 3.37 -7.78 13.77
N THR A 47 4.45 -8.23 13.14
CA THR A 47 5.05 -7.57 11.98
C THR A 47 4.47 -8.15 10.70
N TYR A 48 4.10 -7.26 9.79
CA TYR A 48 3.63 -7.56 8.44
C TYR A 48 4.35 -6.66 7.44
N ALA A 49 4.57 -7.17 6.23
CA ALA A 49 5.10 -6.37 5.14
C ALA A 49 3.97 -5.53 4.52
N ILE A 50 4.20 -4.22 4.40
CA ILE A 50 3.47 -3.34 3.50
C ILE A 50 4.21 -3.39 2.17
N GLU A 51 3.55 -3.80 1.10
CA GLU A 51 4.18 -4.07 -0.21
C GLU A 51 3.60 -3.16 -1.29
N TRP A 52 4.45 -2.56 -2.11
CA TRP A 52 4.04 -1.67 -3.19
C TRP A 52 5.01 -1.69 -4.37
N LEU A 53 4.53 -1.25 -5.52
CA LEU A 53 5.33 -0.98 -6.72
C LEU A 53 5.31 0.54 -6.98
N GLY A 54 6.49 1.14 -7.09
CA GLY A 54 6.65 2.48 -7.64
C GLY A 54 7.04 2.41 -9.12
N VAL A 55 6.26 3.03 -9.99
CA VAL A 55 6.56 3.09 -11.44
C VAL A 55 6.94 4.52 -11.81
N GLU A 56 8.13 4.68 -12.40
CA GLU A 56 8.75 5.98 -12.71
C GLU A 56 8.84 6.93 -11.51
N VAL A 57 8.81 6.37 -10.30
CA VAL A 57 9.06 7.03 -9.02
C VAL A 57 9.94 6.10 -8.17
N ALA A 58 11.06 6.62 -7.67
CA ALA A 58 12.01 5.84 -6.88
C ALA A 58 11.82 6.04 -5.37
N GLY A 59 11.09 7.08 -4.97
CA GLY A 59 10.92 7.48 -3.58
C GLY A 59 11.97 8.50 -3.13
N PRO A 60 12.14 8.73 -1.82
CA PRO A 60 11.60 7.93 -0.72
C PRO A 60 10.09 8.08 -0.56
N TYR A 61 9.48 7.18 0.21
CA TYR A 61 8.05 7.08 0.43
C TYR A 61 7.68 7.41 1.87
N ARG A 62 6.56 8.11 2.05
CA ARG A 62 5.87 8.23 3.35
C ARG A 62 4.76 7.20 3.39
N ILE A 63 4.62 6.50 4.52
CA ILE A 63 3.57 5.50 4.75
C ILE A 63 2.70 5.94 5.92
N GLU A 64 1.39 5.96 5.68
CA GLU A 64 0.37 6.39 6.64
C GLU A 64 -0.78 5.39 6.71
N LEU A 65 -1.48 5.38 7.84
CA LEU A 65 -2.61 4.51 8.13
C LEU A 65 -3.85 5.33 8.47
N GLN A 66 -4.97 4.99 7.87
CA GLN A 66 -6.29 5.44 8.30
C GLN A 66 -7.05 4.26 8.89
N ARG A 67 -7.78 4.46 10.01
CA ARG A 67 -8.54 3.39 10.68
C ARG A 67 -10.06 3.50 10.51
N GLN A 68 -10.53 4.61 9.97
CA GLN A 68 -11.94 4.93 9.75
C GLN A 68 -12.06 5.66 8.41
N PRO A 69 -13.06 5.35 7.57
CA PRO A 69 -13.23 6.03 6.28
C PRO A 69 -13.30 7.55 6.49
N ARG A 70 -12.49 8.30 5.72
CA ARG A 70 -12.38 9.77 5.82
C ARG A 70 -11.89 10.28 7.19
N GLY A 71 -11.34 9.40 8.02
CA GLY A 71 -10.66 9.75 9.27
C GLY A 71 -9.27 10.36 9.05
N LYS A 72 -8.57 10.62 10.15
CA LYS A 72 -7.19 11.12 10.11
C LYS A 72 -6.22 10.04 9.61
N TRP A 73 -5.17 10.48 8.94
CA TRP A 73 -4.02 9.65 8.60
C TRP A 73 -3.02 9.69 9.75
N GLU A 74 -2.67 8.51 10.27
CA GLU A 74 -1.68 8.26 11.29
C GLU A 74 -0.34 7.93 10.62
N MET A 75 0.76 8.53 11.09
CA MET A 75 2.09 8.26 10.54
C MET A 75 2.58 6.86 10.93
N ILE A 76 2.93 6.01 9.95
CA ILE A 76 3.70 4.78 10.19
C ILE A 76 5.18 5.08 10.07
N THR A 77 5.60 5.65 8.94
CA THR A 77 6.97 6.14 8.73
C THR A 77 6.98 7.40 7.88
N ARG A 78 7.87 8.34 8.25
CA ARG A 78 7.98 9.64 7.58
C ARG A 78 8.69 9.56 6.23
N SER A 79 9.62 8.62 6.08
CA SER A 79 10.44 8.44 4.89
C SER A 79 11.07 7.05 4.91
N THR A 80 10.94 6.30 3.82
CA THR A 80 11.59 5.00 3.61
C THR A 80 11.75 4.75 2.11
N TYR A 81 12.83 4.10 1.68
CA TYR A 81 12.89 3.55 0.32
C TYR A 81 12.23 2.17 0.23
N GLY A 82 11.90 1.57 1.38
CA GLY A 82 11.60 0.15 1.47
C GLY A 82 12.85 -0.71 1.22
N TYR A 83 12.66 -2.02 1.25
CA TYR A 83 13.61 -2.99 0.71
C TYR A 83 13.01 -3.66 -0.51
N GLY A 84 13.86 -4.00 -1.49
CA GLY A 84 13.42 -4.74 -2.68
C GLY A 84 13.09 -6.19 -2.36
N THR A 85 12.06 -6.73 -3.01
CA THR A 85 11.70 -8.15 -3.00
C THR A 85 12.14 -8.83 -4.30
N ASP A 86 12.22 -10.16 -4.31
CA ASP A 86 12.72 -10.94 -5.47
C ASP A 86 11.89 -10.76 -6.75
N ASP A 87 10.63 -10.35 -6.60
CA ASP A 87 9.67 -10.07 -7.66
C ASP A 87 9.64 -8.60 -8.11
N GLY A 88 10.53 -7.75 -7.56
CA GLY A 88 10.71 -6.36 -7.97
C GLY A 88 9.78 -5.37 -7.29
N TRP A 89 9.10 -5.77 -6.22
CA TRP A 89 8.32 -4.87 -5.37
C TRP A 89 9.22 -4.24 -4.30
N LEU A 90 8.68 -3.22 -3.66
CA LEU A 90 9.25 -2.63 -2.46
C LEU A 90 8.40 -3.04 -1.25
N ALA A 91 9.05 -3.24 -0.12
CA ALA A 91 8.40 -3.62 1.11
C ALA A 91 8.89 -2.80 2.32
N TYR A 92 8.01 -2.66 3.32
CA TYR A 92 8.31 -2.07 4.61
C TYR A 92 7.65 -2.88 5.72
N ASP A 93 8.48 -3.41 6.62
CA ASP A 93 8.02 -4.15 7.78
C ASP A 93 7.37 -3.21 8.80
N TRP A 94 6.07 -3.41 9.03
CA TRP A 94 5.32 -2.67 10.03
C TRP A 94 4.82 -3.60 11.13
N ARG A 95 5.17 -3.27 12.38
CA ARG A 95 4.55 -3.88 13.56
C ARG A 95 3.18 -3.25 13.79
N ALA A 96 2.12 -3.97 13.44
CA ALA A 96 0.75 -3.49 13.50
C ALA A 96 0.38 -3.00 14.90
N THR A 97 -0.12 -1.76 14.97
CA THR A 97 -0.54 -1.12 16.23
C THR A 97 -2.06 -1.02 16.32
N GLY A 98 -2.60 -0.94 17.53
CA GLY A 98 -4.00 -0.56 17.75
C GLY A 98 -4.22 0.95 17.56
N PRO A 99 -5.49 1.44 17.57
CA PRO A 99 -6.72 0.70 17.87
C PRO A 99 -7.14 -0.33 16.80
N VAL A 100 -7.88 -1.37 17.21
CA VAL A 100 -8.43 -2.37 16.28
C VAL A 100 -9.52 -1.74 15.39
N THR A 101 -9.64 -2.21 14.14
CA THR A 101 -10.64 -1.73 13.18
C THR A 101 -10.84 -2.75 12.06
N ARG A 102 -12.01 -2.74 11.40
CA ARG A 102 -12.27 -3.50 10.17
C ARG A 102 -12.16 -2.65 8.90
N ARG A 103 -11.75 -1.38 9.04
CA ARG A 103 -11.74 -0.37 7.98
C ARG A 103 -10.37 0.32 7.89
N ALA A 104 -9.30 -0.44 8.10
CA ALA A 104 -7.95 0.08 7.95
C ALA A 104 -7.61 0.26 6.47
N GLN A 105 -6.83 1.29 6.15
CA GLN A 105 -6.28 1.53 4.81
C GLN A 105 -4.91 2.17 4.92
N ILE A 106 -3.96 1.72 4.10
CA ILE A 106 -2.64 2.33 3.96
C ILE A 106 -2.66 3.34 2.83
N ARG A 107 -1.96 4.46 3.03
CA ARG A 107 -1.59 5.42 2.00
C ARG A 107 -0.08 5.46 1.89
N ILE A 108 0.42 5.41 0.67
CA ILE A 108 1.84 5.61 0.36
C ILE A 108 1.96 6.85 -0.54
N THR A 109 2.80 7.80 -0.14
CA THR A 109 3.08 9.01 -0.92
C THR A 109 4.56 9.02 -1.31
N ALA A 110 4.85 9.15 -2.60
CA ALA A 110 6.21 9.39 -3.07
C ALA A 110 6.62 10.83 -2.68
N LEU A 111 7.76 11.01 -2.01
CA LEU A 111 8.17 12.31 -1.45
C LEU A 111 8.89 13.19 -2.47
N ASP A 112 9.48 12.58 -3.49
CA ASP A 112 10.02 13.23 -4.69
C ASP A 112 8.90 13.73 -5.62
N HIS A 113 7.77 13.03 -5.64
CA HIS A 113 6.57 13.35 -6.42
C HIS A 113 5.30 13.28 -5.54
N PRO A 114 5.01 14.28 -4.69
CA PRO A 114 3.94 14.22 -3.68
C PRO A 114 2.51 14.06 -4.23
N GLU A 115 2.30 14.35 -5.50
CA GLU A 115 1.08 14.09 -6.27
C GLU A 115 0.85 12.60 -6.55
N VAL A 116 1.91 11.79 -6.51
CA VAL A 116 1.87 10.35 -6.74
C VAL A 116 1.57 9.64 -5.43
N VAL A 117 0.34 9.15 -5.31
CA VAL A 117 -0.18 8.52 -4.10
C VAL A 117 -0.81 7.16 -4.44
N GLY A 118 -0.41 6.14 -3.70
CA GLY A 118 -1.00 4.80 -3.74
C GLY A 118 -1.82 4.51 -2.50
N TYR A 119 -2.84 3.66 -2.65
CA TYR A 119 -3.71 3.22 -1.56
C TYR A 119 -3.85 1.70 -1.56
N SER A 120 -3.80 1.11 -0.37
CA SER A 120 -4.04 -0.32 -0.20
C SER A 120 -5.53 -0.67 -0.31
N GLY A 121 -5.81 -1.97 -0.35
CA GLY A 121 -7.14 -2.49 -0.05
C GLY A 121 -7.57 -2.19 1.39
N ILE A 122 -8.87 -2.38 1.66
CA ILE A 122 -9.41 -2.24 3.02
C ILE A 122 -9.16 -3.52 3.80
N PHE A 123 -8.50 -3.41 4.95
CA PHE A 123 -8.10 -4.55 5.77
C PHE A 123 -8.53 -4.40 7.23
N THR A 124 -8.39 -5.49 7.99
CA THR A 124 -8.76 -5.56 9.41
C THR A 124 -7.51 -5.58 10.29
N ILE A 125 -7.46 -4.69 11.27
CA ILE A 125 -6.53 -4.75 12.40
C ILE A 125 -7.29 -5.32 13.60
N TYR A 126 -6.82 -6.43 14.17
CA TYR A 126 -7.49 -7.11 15.27
C TYR A 126 -6.54 -7.46 16.43
N ARG A 127 -7.11 -7.82 17.57
CA ARG A 127 -6.37 -8.38 18.72
C ARG A 127 -7.14 -9.62 19.19
N ASP A 128 -6.42 -10.63 19.64
CA ASP A 128 -7.06 -11.78 20.29
C ASP A 128 -7.66 -11.34 21.63
N SER A 129 -8.88 -11.77 21.93
CA SER A 129 -9.42 -11.65 23.27
C SER A 129 -8.53 -12.47 24.19
N HIS A 130 -7.85 -11.83 25.13
CA HIS A 130 -7.20 -12.56 26.22
C HIS A 130 -8.31 -13.27 26.99
N SER A 131 -8.33 -14.60 26.96
CA SER A 131 -8.96 -15.36 28.03
C SER A 131 -8.10 -15.12 29.27
N ALA A 132 -8.48 -14.14 30.09
CA ALA A 132 -8.00 -14.07 31.46
C ALA A 132 -8.42 -15.39 32.13
N ARG A 133 -7.43 -16.22 32.44
CA ARG A 133 -7.55 -17.28 33.44
C ARG A 133 -6.92 -16.76 34.71
#